data_AF-A0A1V5CGL9-F1
#
_entry.id   AF-A0A1V5CGL9-F1
#
_cell.length_a   1.000
_cell.length_b   1.000
_cell.length_c   1.000
_cell.angle_alpha   90.00
_cell.angle_beta   90.00
_cell.angle_gamma   90.00
#
_symmetry.space_group_name_H-M   'P 1'
#
loop_
_entity.id
_entity.type
_entity.pdbx_description
1 polymer ?
#
loop_
_entity_poly.entity_id
_entity_poly.type
_entity_poly.pdbx_seq_one_letter_code
_entity_poly.pdbx_strand_id
1 'polypeptide(L)'
;MKKCLVVFLLLGIFVGLSYSVAMAAEGAAVGLDAQTKSMIALAAGIGLGIAALGGALGQGRAVASALEGIGRNPGASGKIITPMIIGLAMIESLVIYSLVVSLLLFFKL
;
A
#
# COMPACT_ATOMS: atom_id res chain seq x y z
N MET A 1 -2.34 -21.44 -8.76
CA MET A 1 -1.35 -21.08 -9.80
C MET A 1 -1.93 -20.14 -10.86
N LYS A 2 -3.04 -20.48 -11.54
CA LYS A 2 -3.63 -19.63 -12.60
C LYS A 2 -4.08 -18.23 -12.13
N LYS A 3 -4.64 -18.11 -10.92
CA LYS A 3 -5.05 -16.83 -10.32
C LYS A 3 -3.86 -15.93 -9.99
N CYS A 4 -2.76 -16.50 -9.47
CA CYS A 4 -1.52 -15.78 -9.23
C CYS A 4 -0.89 -15.29 -10.55
N LEU A 5 -0.88 -16.14 -11.58
CA LEU A 5 -0.35 -15.79 -12.91
C LEU A 5 -1.09 -14.60 -13.54
N VAL A 6 -2.43 -14.58 -13.44
CA VAL A 6 -3.27 -13.48 -13.95
C VAL A 6 -3.02 -12.19 -13.18
N VAL A 7 -2.83 -12.25 -11.87
CA VAL A 7 -2.48 -11.08 -11.04
C VAL A 7 -1.12 -10.52 -11.44
N PHE A 8 -0.11 -11.37 -11.65
CA PHE A 8 1.21 -10.94 -12.13
C PHE A 8 1.17 -10.35 -13.54
N LEU A 9 0.34 -10.90 -14.44
CA LEU A 9 0.19 -10.38 -15.80
C LEU A 9 -0.51 -9.01 -15.81
N LEU A 10 -1.56 -8.84 -15.00
CA LEU A 10 -2.28 -7.57 -14.87
C LEU A 10 -1.42 -6.48 -14.21
N LEU A 11 -0.64 -6.83 -13.17
CA LEU A 11 0.36 -5.93 -12.60
C LEU A 11 1.44 -5.57 -13.63
N GLY A 12 1.92 -6.54 -14.41
CA GLY A 12 2.90 -6.30 -15.47
C GLY A 12 2.40 -5.36 -16.56
N ILE A 13 1.14 -5.46 -16.96
CA ILE A 13 0.52 -4.56 -17.94
C ILE A 13 0.31 -3.16 -17.35
N PHE A 14 -0.13 -3.05 -16.09
CA PHE A 14 -0.32 -1.77 -15.40
C PHE A 14 1.02 -1.03 -15.22
N VAL A 15 2.07 -1.74 -14.83
CA VAL A 15 3.43 -1.23 -14.70
C VAL A 15 4.01 -0.86 -16.08
N GLY A 16 3.77 -1.68 -17.11
CA GLY A 16 4.14 -1.43 -18.50
C GLY A 16 3.57 -0.13 -19.08
N LEU A 17 2.29 0.14 -18.85
CA LEU A 17 1.61 1.37 -19.27
C LEU A 17 2.09 2.61 -18.51
N SER A 18 2.64 2.43 -17.30
CA SER A 18 3.17 3.52 -16.48
C SER A 18 4.56 3.98 -16.93
N TYR A 19 5.36 3.11 -17.57
CA TYR A 19 6.73 3.42 -18.01
C TYR A 19 6.80 4.44 -19.16
N SER A 20 5.76 4.58 -19.99
CA SER A 20 5.75 5.56 -21.08
C SER A 20 5.71 7.01 -20.60
N VAL A 21 5.17 7.28 -19.40
CA VAL A 21 5.14 8.61 -18.77
C VAL A 21 6.50 8.99 -18.16
N ALA A 22 7.34 8.01 -17.82
CA ALA A 22 8.65 8.24 -17.19
C ALA A 22 9.76 8.65 -18.17
N MET A 23 9.65 8.32 -19.46
CA MET A 23 10.73 8.49 -20.46
C MET A 23 10.58 9.73 -21.35
N ALA A 24 9.77 10.72 -20.96
CA ALA A 24 9.53 11.93 -21.78
C ALA A 24 10.13 13.24 -21.22
N ALA A 25 10.75 13.24 -20.03
CA ALA A 25 11.28 14.47 -19.44
C ALA A 25 12.54 14.24 -18.61
N GLU A 26 13.67 14.04 -19.30
CA GLU A 26 14.97 14.35 -18.73
C GLU A 26 15.33 15.78 -19.15
N GLY A 27 15.30 16.72 -18.20
CA GLY A 27 15.66 18.11 -18.51
C GLY A 27 15.27 19.14 -17.45
N ALA A 28 16.21 19.37 -16.52
CA ALA A 28 16.36 20.59 -15.72
C ALA A 28 15.20 21.02 -14.80
N ALA A 29 15.54 21.87 -13.82
CA ALA A 29 14.61 22.51 -12.89
C ALA A 29 13.71 23.52 -13.63
N VAL A 30 12.77 23.02 -14.41
CA VAL A 30 11.61 23.76 -14.91
C VAL A 30 10.55 23.64 -13.82
N GLY A 31 9.95 24.76 -13.41
CA GLY A 31 8.84 24.73 -12.46
C GLY A 31 7.79 23.71 -12.91
N LEU A 32 7.32 22.86 -11.98
CA LEU A 32 6.37 21.80 -12.32
C LEU A 32 5.16 22.41 -13.04
N ASP A 33 4.93 21.97 -14.27
CA ASP A 33 3.76 22.35 -15.05
C ASP A 33 2.48 21.87 -14.35
N ALA A 34 1.37 22.58 -14.59
CA ALA A 34 0.10 22.30 -13.92
C ALA A 34 -0.39 20.85 -14.14
N GLN A 35 -0.03 20.25 -15.29
CA GLN A 35 -0.38 18.87 -15.60
C GLN A 35 0.43 17.88 -14.75
N THR A 36 1.75 18.08 -14.62
CA THR A 36 2.61 17.27 -13.73
C THR A 36 2.16 17.38 -12.26
N LYS A 37 1.80 18.57 -11.78
CA LYS A 37 1.24 18.73 -10.42
C LYS A 37 -0.05 17.93 -10.22
N SER A 38 -0.97 17.99 -11.19
CA SER A 38 -2.21 17.22 -11.16
C SER A 38 -1.96 15.71 -11.11
N MET A 39 -1.02 15.22 -11.92
CA MET A 39 -0.65 13.81 -11.93
C MET A 39 -0.01 13.35 -10.62
N ILE A 40 0.86 14.16 -10.02
CA ILE A 40 1.47 13.87 -8.72
C ILE A 40 0.42 13.80 -7.61
N ALA A 41 -0.53 14.74 -7.57
CA ALA A 41 -1.59 14.76 -6.58
C ALA A 41 -2.50 13.51 -6.69
N LEU A 42 -2.86 13.11 -7.92
CA LEU A 42 -3.63 11.89 -8.16
C LEU A 42 -2.85 10.63 -7.77
N ALA A 43 -1.57 10.53 -8.16
CA ALA A 43 -0.72 9.38 -7.83
C ALA A 43 -0.54 9.21 -6.32
N ALA A 44 -0.31 10.31 -5.58
CA ALA A 44 -0.16 10.29 -4.13
C ALA A 44 -1.47 9.86 -3.44
N GLY A 45 -2.60 10.45 -3.81
CA GLY A 45 -3.90 10.12 -3.21
C GLY A 45 -4.34 8.68 -3.49
N ILE A 46 -4.25 8.24 -4.75
CA ILE A 46 -4.67 6.89 -5.16
C ILE A 46 -3.72 5.84 -4.59
N GLY A 47 -2.41 6.08 -4.64
CA GLY A 47 -1.40 5.16 -4.11
C GLY A 47 -1.61 4.87 -2.62
N LEU A 48 -1.76 5.92 -1.81
CA LEU A 48 -2.05 5.80 -0.39
C LEU A 48 -3.41 5.13 -0.13
N GLY A 49 -4.44 5.50 -0.90
CA GLY A 49 -5.78 4.93 -0.76
C GLY A 49 -5.80 3.42 -0.99
N ILE A 50 -5.07 2.92 -2.00
CA ILE A 50 -4.95 1.49 -2.28
C ILE A 50 -4.17 0.78 -1.17
N ALA A 51 -3.07 1.37 -0.69
CA ALA A 51 -2.30 0.81 0.42
C ALA A 51 -3.14 0.71 1.70
N ALA A 52 -3.88 1.77 2.04
CA ALA A 52 -4.77 1.81 3.20
C ALA A 52 -5.90 0.76 3.09
N LEU A 53 -6.49 0.59 1.91
CA LEU A 53 -7.50 -0.44 1.65
C LEU A 53 -6.93 -1.86 1.89
N GLY A 54 -5.73 -2.12 1.34
CA GLY A 54 -5.05 -3.40 1.54
C GLY A 54 -4.69 -3.66 3.01
N GLY A 55 -4.21 -2.63 3.70
CA GLY A 55 -3.91 -2.66 5.13
C GLY A 55 -5.14 -2.98 5.97
N ALA A 56 -6.23 -2.24 5.77
CA ALA A 56 -7.50 -2.44 6.50
C ALA A 56 -8.06 -3.86 6.34
N LEU A 57 -8.03 -4.41 5.12
CA LEU A 57 -8.48 -5.78 4.86
C LEU A 57 -7.58 -6.82 5.52
N GLY A 58 -6.26 -6.63 5.49
CA GLY A 58 -5.31 -7.54 6.13
C GLY A 58 -5.43 -7.52 7.66
N GLN A 59 -5.44 -6.33 8.24
CA GLN A 59 -5.53 -6.12 9.68
C GLN A 59 -6.87 -6.58 10.23
N GLY A 60 -7.99 -6.25 9.58
CA GLY A 60 -9.32 -6.68 10.00
C GLY A 60 -9.44 -8.20 10.08
N ARG A 61 -8.88 -8.92 9.10
CA ARG A 61 -8.86 -10.39 9.10
C ARG A 61 -7.95 -10.96 10.20
N ALA A 62 -6.78 -10.37 10.39
CA ALA A 62 -5.85 -10.81 11.45
C ALA A 62 -6.47 -10.65 12.85
N VAL A 63 -7.10 -9.50 13.11
CA VAL A 63 -7.79 -9.22 14.38
C VAL A 63 -8.98 -10.15 14.59
N ALA A 64 -9.83 -10.33 13.57
CA ALA A 64 -10.97 -11.24 13.67
C ALA A 64 -10.54 -12.68 14.01
N SER A 65 -9.52 -13.20 13.32
CA SER A 65 -8.99 -14.55 13.58
C SER A 65 -8.38 -14.68 14.98
N ALA A 66 -7.72 -13.63 15.49
CA ALA A 66 -7.18 -13.63 16.83
C ALA A 66 -8.29 -13.64 17.89
N LEU A 67 -9.33 -12.82 17.71
CA LEU A 67 -10.48 -12.76 18.62
C LEU A 67 -11.27 -14.07 18.64
N GLU A 68 -11.48 -14.71 17.49
CA GLU A 68 -12.09 -16.05 17.42
C GLU A 68 -11.24 -17.10 18.15
N GLY A 69 -9.91 -17.05 18.00
CA GLY A 69 -9.00 -17.94 18.71
C GLY A 69 -9.06 -17.76 20.22
N ILE A 70 -9.10 -16.51 20.68
CA ILE A 70 -9.24 -16.15 22.11
C ILE A 70 -10.61 -16.59 22.64
N GLY A 71 -11.69 -16.39 21.88
CA GLY A 71 -13.03 -16.81 22.27
C GLY A 71 -13.16 -18.32 22.44
N ARG A 72 -12.47 -19.12 21.62
CA ARG A 72 -12.43 -20.59 21.74
C ARG A 72 -11.53 -21.09 22.87
N ASN A 73 -10.43 -20.39 23.15
CA ASN A 73 -9.52 -20.74 24.23
C ASN A 73 -9.00 -19.47 24.95
N PRO A 74 -9.72 -19.00 25.99
CA PRO A 74 -9.33 -17.80 26.72
C PRO A 74 -7.94 -17.90 27.37
N GLY A 75 -7.52 -19.11 27.77
CA GLY A 75 -6.20 -19.36 28.35
C GLY A 75 -5.03 -19.16 27.38
N ALA A 76 -5.29 -19.11 26.07
CA ALA A 76 -4.28 -18.84 25.05
C ALA A 76 -4.11 -17.34 24.73
N SER A 77 -4.91 -16.44 25.34
CA SER A 77 -4.92 -15.01 24.98
C SER A 77 -3.54 -14.36 24.98
N GLY A 78 -2.75 -14.55 26.04
CA GLY A 78 -1.39 -13.99 26.12
C GLY A 78 -0.44 -14.52 25.04
N LYS A 79 -0.68 -15.72 24.50
CA LYS A 79 0.13 -16.30 23.42
C LYS A 79 -0.33 -15.85 22.03
N ILE A 80 -1.54 -15.30 21.90
CA ILE A 80 -2.12 -14.83 20.62
C ILE A 80 -1.83 -13.35 20.40
N ILE A 81 -1.96 -12.51 21.43
CA ILE A 81 -1.88 -11.04 21.27
C ILE A 81 -0.51 -10.58 20.79
N THR A 82 0.58 -11.09 21.35
CA THR A 82 1.94 -10.69 20.95
C THR A 82 2.22 -10.96 19.46
N PRO A 83 2.06 -12.20 18.94
CA PRO A 83 2.27 -12.44 17.52
C PRO A 83 1.25 -11.72 16.62
N MET A 84 0.01 -11.51 17.09
CA MET A 84 -0.97 -10.68 16.37
C MET A 84 -0.45 -9.25 16.18
N ILE A 85 0.01 -8.59 17.25
CA ILE A 85 0.53 -7.21 17.18
C ILE A 85 1.74 -7.13 16.25
N ILE A 86 2.66 -8.10 16.32
CA ILE A 86 3.83 -8.16 15.41
C ILE A 86 3.36 -8.26 13.96
N GLY A 87 2.39 -9.14 13.66
CA GLY A 87 1.81 -9.26 12.33
C GLY A 87 1.12 -7.97 11.85
N LEU A 88 0.34 -7.32 12.73
CA LEU A 88 -0.30 -6.04 12.43
C LEU A 88 0.71 -4.94 12.14
N ALA A 89 1.81 -4.88 12.90
CA ALA A 89 2.88 -3.91 12.68
C ALA A 89 3.59 -4.13 11.33
N MET A 90 3.78 -5.38 10.91
CA MET A 90 4.33 -5.70 9.58
C MET A 90 3.40 -5.25 8.46
N ILE A 91 2.08 -5.45 8.60
CA ILE A 91 1.10 -4.95 7.62
C ILE A 91 1.11 -3.42 7.59
N GLU A 92 1.10 -2.78 8.77
CA GLU A 92 1.09 -1.31 8.87
C GLU A 92 2.35 -0.67 8.29
N SER A 93 3.51 -1.34 8.41
CA SER A 93 4.77 -0.81 7.85
C SER A 93 4.69 -0.55 6.33
N LEU A 94 3.94 -1.37 5.59
CA LEU A 94 3.72 -1.19 4.15
C LEU A 94 2.83 0.04 3.87
N VAL A 95 1.82 0.26 4.70
CA VAL A 95 0.94 1.44 4.61
C VAL A 95 1.73 2.70 4.93
N ILE A 96 2.57 2.67 5.96
CA ILE A 96 3.45 3.78 6.33
C ILE A 96 4.46 4.08 5.22
N TYR A 97 5.05 3.07 4.55
CA TYR A 97 5.92 3.35 3.40
C TYR A 97 5.18 4.02 2.25
N SER A 98 3.94 3.63 1.96
CA SER A 98 3.10 4.32 0.97
C SER A 98 2.77 5.76 1.39
N LEU A 99 2.49 5.99 2.68
CA LEU A 99 2.28 7.32 3.24
C LEU A 99 3.53 8.19 3.08
N VAL A 100 4.72 7.67 3.39
CA VAL A 100 5.99 8.40 3.24
C VAL A 100 6.20 8.82 1.79
N VAL A 101 6.01 7.91 0.82
CA VAL A 101 6.11 8.25 -0.61
C VAL A 101 5.10 9.33 -0.99
N SER A 102 3.86 9.20 -0.53
CA SER A 102 2.79 10.18 -0.81
C SER A 102 3.10 11.56 -0.22
N LEU A 103 3.70 11.63 0.98
CA LEU A 103 4.15 12.87 1.59
C LEU A 103 5.33 13.49 0.83
N LEU A 104 6.30 12.69 0.39
CA LEU A 104 7.42 13.17 -0.44
C LEU A 104 6.93 13.77 -1.76
N LEU A 105 5.93 13.14 -2.38
CA LEU A 105 5.27 13.66 -3.57
C LEU A 105 4.51 14.96 -3.28
N PHE A 106 3.80 15.02 -2.16
CA PHE A 106 3.05 16.20 -1.75
C PHE A 106 3.96 17.42 -1.53
N PHE A 107 5.12 17.25 -0.88
CA PHE A 107 6.08 18.34 -0.67
C PHE A 107 6.77 18.82 -1.96
N LYS A 108 6.58 18.13 -3.09
CA LYS A 108 7.14 18.51 -4.38
C LYS A 108 6.16 19.34 -5.24
N LEU A 109 4.89 19.43 -4.84
CA LEU A 109 3.85 20.27 -5.47
C LEU A 109 4.06 21.76 -5.17
#